data_AF-A0A7Z9HWQ4-F1
#
_entry.id   AF-A0A7Z9HWQ4-F1
#
_cell.length_a   1.000
_cell.length_b   1.000
_cell.length_c   1.000
_cell.angle_alpha   90.00
_cell.angle_beta   90.00
_cell.angle_gamma   90.00
#
_symmetry.space_group_name_H-M   'P 1'
#
loop_
_entity.id
_entity.type
_entity.pdbx_description
1 polymer ?
#
loop_
_entity_poly.entity_id
_entity_poly.type
_entity_poly.pdbx_seq_one_letter_code
_entity_poly.pdbx_strand_id
1 'polypeptide(L)'
;MRHIILLALISLVTLFSALADAQSASNELTGYWYTEDDKSIVQISKAAGKFEGKIIWLEEPRYEKGDKNAGKLKFDRLNPTKK
;
A
#
# COMPACT_ATOMS: atom_id res chain seq x y z
N MET A 1 -21.97 -6.69 -47.71
CA MET A 1 -22.05 -7.72 -46.63
C MET A 1 -20.69 -8.01 -46.00
N ARG A 2 -19.67 -8.49 -46.72
CA ARG A 2 -18.33 -8.80 -46.16
C ARG A 2 -17.66 -7.64 -45.42
N HIS A 3 -17.71 -6.43 -45.99
CA HIS A 3 -17.13 -5.23 -45.39
C HIS A 3 -17.89 -4.76 -44.14
N ILE A 4 -19.20 -4.98 -44.07
CA ILE A 4 -20.03 -4.64 -42.90
C ILE A 4 -19.72 -5.59 -41.74
N ILE A 5 -19.55 -6.89 -42.03
CA ILE A 5 -19.13 -7.89 -41.04
C ILE A 5 -17.72 -7.58 -40.53
N LEU A 6 -16.78 -7.20 -41.42
CA LEU A 6 -15.44 -6.78 -41.01
C LEU A 6 -15.45 -5.53 -40.12
N LEU A 7 -16.25 -4.52 -40.46
CA LEU A 7 -16.40 -3.30 -39.65
C LEU A 7 -17.02 -3.61 -38.28
N ALA A 8 -18.02 -4.48 -38.22
CA ALA A 8 -18.62 -4.92 -36.97
C ALA A 8 -17.63 -5.71 -36.10
N LEU A 9 -16.78 -6.54 -36.72
CA LEU A 9 -15.73 -7.28 -36.00
C LEU A 9 -14.66 -6.34 -35.43
N ILE A 10 -14.23 -5.35 -36.21
CA ILE A 10 -13.24 -4.35 -35.78
C ILE A 10 -13.82 -3.52 -34.62
N SER A 11 -15.08 -3.08 -34.74
CA SER A 11 -15.81 -2.37 -33.67
C SER A 11 -15.89 -3.20 -32.38
N LEU A 12 -16.13 -4.50 -32.49
CA LEU A 12 -16.23 -5.38 -31.33
C LEU A 12 -14.87 -5.53 -30.62
N VAL A 13 -13.79 -5.70 -31.40
CA VAL A 13 -12.43 -5.80 -30.85
C VAL A 13 -12.03 -4.52 -30.11
N THR A 14 -12.36 -3.34 -30.64
CA THR A 14 -12.04 -2.06 -29.98
C THR A 14 -12.79 -1.84 -28.67
N LEU A 15 -14.00 -2.38 -28.51
CA LEU A 15 -14.78 -2.27 -27.27
C LEU A 15 -14.22 -3.16 -26.14
N PHE A 16 -13.63 -4.31 -26.48
CA PHE A 16 -13.03 -5.21 -25.49
C PHE A 16 -11.71 -4.69 -24.92
N SER A 17 -10.93 -3.93 -25.70
CA SER A 17 -9.67 -3.34 -25.22
C SER A 17 -9.88 -2.31 -24.10
N ALA A 18 -10.97 -1.53 -24.15
CA ALA A 18 -11.28 -0.51 -23.14
C ALA A 18 -11.68 -1.08 -21.76
N LEU A 19 -12.05 -2.36 -21.68
CA LEU A 19 -12.42 -3.04 -20.44
C LEU A 19 -11.22 -3.64 -19.69
N ALA A 20 -10.06 -3.76 -20.34
CA ALA A 20 -8.87 -4.37 -19.76
C ALA A 20 -8.16 -3.46 -18.74
N ASP A 21 -8.21 -2.14 -18.93
CA ASP A 21 -7.49 -1.16 -18.08
C ASP A 21 -8.15 -0.92 -16.72
N ALA A 22 -9.41 -1.35 -16.53
CA ALA A 22 -10.14 -1.16 -15.27
C ALA A 22 -9.62 -2.02 -14.09
N GLN A 23 -8.77 -3.02 -14.34
CA GLN A 23 -8.24 -3.90 -13.29
C GLN A 23 -6.99 -3.36 -12.58
N SER A 24 -6.34 -2.33 -13.13
CA SER A 24 -5.01 -1.88 -12.66
C SER A 24 -5.05 -0.97 -11.43
N ALA A 25 -6.22 -0.47 -11.02
CA ALA A 25 -6.36 0.49 -9.91
C ALA A 25 -6.40 -0.15 -8.49
N SER A 26 -6.45 -1.48 -8.35
CA SER A 26 -6.78 -2.08 -7.05
C SER A 26 -5.62 -2.17 -6.03
N ASN A 27 -4.38 -1.89 -6.48
CA ASN A 27 -3.15 -2.05 -5.68
C ASN A 27 -2.40 -0.73 -5.43
N GLU A 28 -2.97 0.42 -5.81
CA GLU A 28 -2.28 1.72 -5.76
C GLU A 28 -1.79 2.12 -4.35
N LEU A 29 -2.46 1.65 -3.30
CA LEU A 29 -2.06 1.94 -1.92
C LEU A 29 -0.98 0.99 -1.37
N THR A 30 -0.73 -0.16 -2.01
CA THR A 30 0.26 -1.13 -1.51
C THR A 30 1.68 -0.65 -1.79
N GLY A 31 2.57 -0.79 -0.80
CA GLY A 31 3.95 -0.34 -0.93
C GLY A 31 4.56 0.16 0.37
N TYR A 32 5.58 0.98 0.24
CA TYR A 32 6.31 1.62 1.34
C TYR A 32 6.15 3.12 1.24
N TRP A 33 5.74 3.73 2.34
CA TRP A 33 5.40 5.14 2.38
C TRP A 33 6.11 5.81 3.54
N TYR A 34 6.73 6.95 3.29
CA TYR A 34 7.15 7.84 4.36
C TYR A 34 5.93 8.47 5.03
N THR A 35 6.00 8.64 6.35
CA THR A 35 5.07 9.51 7.08
C THR A 35 5.37 10.98 6.79
N GLU A 36 4.45 11.89 7.14
CA GLU A 36 4.51 13.33 6.81
C GLU A 36 5.88 14.01 7.00
N ASP A 37 6.59 13.71 8.10
CA ASP A 37 7.91 14.29 8.41
C ASP A 37 9.11 13.41 7.99
N ASP A 38 8.89 12.38 7.18
CA ASP A 38 9.87 11.37 6.76
C ASP A 38 10.56 10.60 7.92
N LYS A 39 10.03 10.69 9.15
CA LYS A 39 10.59 10.07 10.37
C LYS A 39 10.33 8.58 10.51
N SER A 40 9.47 8.01 9.66
CA SER A 40 9.15 6.60 9.68
C SER A 40 8.68 6.11 8.32
N ILE A 41 8.80 4.80 8.09
CA ILE A 41 8.26 4.14 6.90
C ILE A 41 7.18 3.16 7.34
N VAL A 42 6.01 3.27 6.71
CA VAL A 42 4.90 2.33 6.84
C VAL A 42 4.85 1.44 5.60
N GLN A 43 4.82 0.13 5.81
CA GLN A 43 4.46 -0.82 4.77
C GLN A 43 2.94 -1.00 4.77
N ILE A 44 2.30 -0.75 3.62
CA ILE A 44 0.89 -1.05 3.40
C ILE A 44 0.77 -2.31 2.53
N SER A 45 0.02 -3.29 3.03
CA SER A 45 -0.31 -4.54 2.33
C SER A 45 -1.81 -4.75 2.28
N LYS A 46 -2.29 -5.55 1.33
CA LYS A 46 -3.71 -5.92 1.20
C LYS A 46 -3.90 -7.38 1.59
N ALA A 47 -4.71 -7.64 2.60
CA ALA A 47 -5.05 -8.99 3.08
C ALA A 47 -6.56 -9.10 3.28
N ALA A 48 -7.17 -10.19 2.80
CA ALA A 48 -8.63 -10.43 2.91
C ALA A 48 -9.50 -9.24 2.47
N GLY A 49 -9.09 -8.51 1.43
CA GLY A 49 -9.82 -7.34 0.92
C GLY A 49 -9.68 -6.06 1.76
N LYS A 50 -8.89 -6.10 2.85
CA LYS A 50 -8.59 -4.94 3.70
C LYS A 50 -7.14 -4.51 3.50
N PHE A 51 -6.88 -3.23 3.74
CA PHE A 51 -5.52 -2.73 3.84
C PHE A 51 -5.03 -2.81 5.28
N GLU A 52 -3.81 -3.28 5.46
CA GLU A 52 -3.11 -3.38 6.74
C GLU A 52 -1.82 -2.58 6.63
N GLY A 53 -1.50 -1.83 7.68
CA GLY A 53 -0.29 -1.01 7.77
C GLY A 53 0.58 -1.47 8.93
N LYS A 54 1.90 -1.49 8.73
CA LYS A 54 2.88 -1.67 9.81
C LYS A 54 4.05 -0.72 9.66
N ILE A 55 4.52 -0.15 10.77
CA ILE A 55 5.77 0.59 10.81
C ILE A 55 6.91 -0.41 10.63
N ILE A 56 7.74 -0.23 9.59
CA ILE A 56 8.88 -1.10 9.29
C ILE A 56 10.23 -0.44 9.57
N TRP A 57 10.24 0.89 9.71
CA TRP A 57 11.46 1.65 9.96
C TRP A 57 11.12 2.95 10.69
N LEU A 58 12.05 3.39 11.53
CA LEU A 58 12.04 4.65 12.26
C LEU A 58 13.42 5.28 12.10
N GLU A 59 13.48 6.59 11.89
CA GLU A 59 14.76 7.32 11.86
C GLU A 59 15.49 7.19 13.20
N GLU A 60 14.74 7.27 14.30
CA GLU A 60 15.22 7.09 15.66
C GLU A 60 14.57 5.86 16.31
N PRO A 61 15.05 4.64 16.04
CA PRO A 61 14.42 3.41 16.51
C PRO A 61 14.69 3.13 17.99
N ARG A 62 15.61 3.85 18.64
CA ARG A 62 16.00 3.67 20.04
C ARG A 62 15.62 4.89 20.88
N TYR A 63 15.40 4.69 22.17
CA TYR A 63 15.21 5.79 23.10
C TYR A 63 16.49 6.60 23.28
N GLU A 64 16.34 7.91 23.35
CA GLU A 64 17.42 8.87 23.53
C GLU A 64 18.08 8.79 24.91
N LYS A 65 19.21 9.49 25.06
CA LYS A 65 19.86 9.66 26.36
C LYS A 65 18.97 10.50 27.29
N GLY A 66 18.86 10.10 28.54
CA GLY A 66 17.99 10.74 29.54
C GLY A 66 16.63 10.07 29.71
N ASP A 67 16.24 9.19 28.79
CA ASP A 67 15.06 8.34 28.97
C ASP A 67 15.40 7.10 29.84
N LYS A 68 14.44 6.64 30.67
CA LYS A 68 14.57 5.43 31.51
C LYS A 68 14.91 4.14 30.74
N ASN A 69 14.67 4.11 29.44
CA ASN A 69 14.95 3.01 28.51
C ASN A 69 16.01 3.38 27.48
N ALA A 70 16.85 4.40 27.72
CA ALA A 70 17.90 4.85 26.81
C ALA A 70 18.65 3.68 26.13
N GLY A 71 18.81 3.76 24.82
CA GLY A 71 19.47 2.74 24.00
C GLY A 71 18.62 1.50 23.67
N LYS A 72 17.50 1.25 24.34
CA LYS A 72 16.56 0.19 23.96
C LYS A 72 15.73 0.59 22.73
N LEU A 73 15.29 -0.39 21.95
CA LEU A 73 14.33 -0.16 20.87
C LEU A 73 13.02 0.41 21.43
N LYS A 74 12.43 1.37 20.71
CA LYS A 74 11.12 1.94 21.04
C LYS A 74 10.05 0.83 20.98
N PHE A 75 9.15 0.86 21.95
CA PHE A 75 8.02 -0.06 22.07
C PHE A 75 6.83 0.69 22.64
N ASP A 76 5.62 0.16 22.47
CA ASP A 76 4.41 0.79 22.99
C ASP A 76 4.36 0.70 24.52
N ARG A 77 4.64 1.82 25.19
CA ARG A 77 4.64 1.94 26.66
C ARG A 77 3.24 1.95 27.26
N LEU A 78 2.23 2.31 26.45
CA LEU A 78 0.86 2.53 26.86
C LEU A 78 -0.07 1.43 26.35
N ASN A 79 0.50 0.31 25.90
CA ASN A 79 -0.30 -0.84 25.49
C ASN A 79 -1.17 -1.31 26.67
N PRO A 80 -2.51 -1.23 26.57
CA PRO A 80 -3.41 -1.59 27.67
C PRO A 80 -3.33 -3.08 28.01
N THR A 81 -2.95 -3.90 27.03
CA THR A 81 -2.65 -5.32 27.21
C THR A 81 -1.15 -5.49 27.28
N LYS A 82 -0.56 -5.39 28.48
CA LYS A 82 0.84 -5.80 28.66
C LYS A 82 0.95 -7.28 28.33
N LYS A 83 1.79 -7.62 27.36
CA LYS A 83 2.23 -8.99 27.11
C LYS A 83 3.41 -9.33 27.99
#